data_AF-A0A382CFZ2-F1
#
_entry.id   AF-A0A382CFZ2-F1
#
_cell.length_a   1.000
_cell.length_b   1.000
_cell.length_c   1.000
_cell.angle_alpha   90.00
_cell.angle_beta   90.00
_cell.angle_gamma   90.00
#
_symmetry.space_group_name_H-M   'P 1'
#
loop_
_entity.id
_entity.type
_entity.pdbx_description
1 polymer ?
#
loop_
_entity_poly.entity_id
_entity_poly.type
_entity_poly.pdbx_seq_one_letter_code
_entity_poly.pdbx_strand_id
1 'polypeptide(L)'
;MKTRGKILWVDDEIEHLKPHILFLEEKGFEIETASNGIDGLNLAKNRDIQLALIDQYMPGMDGIDTLRELKQIDTALPVIMVTKSEEETLMNEAISEKVTQFLIKPVNPSQVFMAIKQVLESGQIQGEKTTRDFLKEYQEISMKQKDHFTVEEWWDLYKQLVYWQLELDGHNEPGLQSIIIEEIQTCNREFSRFIEEVYSGWIKSDNRPPMSVDVLERFVRPELETGQKICFLVMDCLRYDQLMAMLPTLSLYFNVDIHFHVSLLPTATPYSRNAIFSGMYFDDLIKKYPEQLAAMKSGDSGLNQYEEIYLRHLLDRNKLSHIGLHYHKIWSAEYGIKFKNRISEFSNVDLLAVVVNFVDQLAHKQSESSVLKEMVGDESAFCRAVVSWFNNSWLLDILKYLGENG
;
A
#
# COMPACT_ATOMS: atom_id res chain seq x y z
N MET A 1 24.95 -32.93 -8.37
CA MET A 1 24.56 -31.50 -8.40
C MET A 1 23.09 -31.43 -8.03
N LYS A 2 22.67 -30.42 -7.25
CA LYS A 2 21.25 -30.21 -6.94
C LYS A 2 20.59 -29.65 -8.21
N THR A 3 19.52 -30.29 -8.69
CA THR A 3 18.75 -29.84 -9.88
C THR A 3 18.12 -28.46 -9.59
N ARG A 4 18.20 -27.52 -10.55
CA ARG A 4 17.57 -26.18 -10.45
C ARG A 4 16.07 -26.21 -10.67
N GLY A 5 15.58 -27.29 -11.24
CA GLY A 5 14.17 -27.57 -11.35
C GLY A 5 13.82 -28.47 -12.53
N LYS A 6 12.61 -29.05 -12.48
CA LYS A 6 12.10 -29.97 -13.48
C LYS A 6 11.07 -29.27 -14.37
N ILE A 7 11.29 -29.30 -15.68
CA ILE A 7 10.52 -28.56 -16.67
C ILE A 7 9.93 -29.55 -17.67
N LEU A 8 8.63 -29.44 -17.93
CA LEU A 8 7.97 -30.15 -19.01
C LEU A 8 7.99 -29.29 -20.26
N TRP A 9 8.46 -29.81 -21.39
CA TRP A 9 8.37 -29.15 -22.69
C TRP A 9 7.52 -29.99 -23.66
N VAL A 10 6.35 -29.48 -24.00
CA VAL A 10 5.40 -30.10 -24.93
C VAL A 10 5.41 -29.33 -26.25
N ASP A 11 5.85 -29.96 -27.33
CA ASP A 11 5.93 -29.37 -28.68
C ASP A 11 5.89 -30.49 -29.73
N ASP A 12 5.12 -30.36 -30.81
CA ASP A 12 5.04 -31.40 -31.84
C ASP A 12 6.32 -31.50 -32.69
N GLU A 13 7.14 -30.46 -32.66
CA GLU A 13 8.44 -30.36 -33.32
C GLU A 13 9.61 -30.52 -32.33
N ILE A 14 9.41 -31.23 -31.20
CA ILE A 14 10.37 -31.30 -30.08
C ILE A 14 11.79 -31.73 -30.47
N GLU A 15 11.94 -32.57 -31.50
CA GLU A 15 13.25 -32.99 -32.03
C GLU A 15 14.07 -31.81 -32.57
N HIS A 16 13.42 -30.78 -33.12
CA HIS A 16 14.08 -29.56 -33.57
C HIS A 16 14.57 -28.68 -32.42
N LEU A 17 14.04 -28.88 -31.21
CA LEU A 17 14.38 -28.13 -30.00
C LEU A 17 15.50 -28.78 -29.17
N LYS A 18 16.09 -29.87 -29.66
CA LYS A 18 17.21 -30.57 -29.02
C LYS A 18 18.38 -29.65 -28.61
N PRO A 19 18.81 -28.64 -29.42
CA PRO A 19 19.84 -27.69 -28.99
C PRO A 19 19.41 -26.86 -27.78
N HIS A 20 18.13 -26.48 -27.68
CA HIS A 20 17.59 -25.74 -26.55
C HIS A 20 17.54 -26.60 -25.30
N ILE A 21 17.10 -27.85 -25.43
CA ILE A 21 17.04 -28.82 -24.33
C ILE A 21 18.44 -29.02 -23.73
N LEU A 22 19.44 -29.32 -24.58
CA LEU A 22 20.83 -29.49 -24.14
C LEU A 22 21.38 -28.24 -23.43
N PHE A 23 21.07 -27.05 -23.96
CA PHE A 23 21.46 -25.80 -23.33
C PHE A 23 20.83 -25.62 -21.94
N LEU A 24 19.57 -25.97 -21.75
CA LEU A 24 18.89 -25.88 -20.45
C LEU A 24 19.41 -26.92 -19.46
N GLU A 25 19.71 -28.13 -19.92
CA GLU A 25 20.34 -29.19 -19.11
C GLU A 25 21.75 -28.76 -18.64
N GLU A 26 22.56 -28.14 -19.52
CA GLU A 26 23.85 -27.54 -19.14
C GLU A 26 23.70 -26.44 -18.08
N LYS A 27 22.57 -25.72 -18.08
CA LYS A 27 22.25 -24.72 -17.06
C LYS A 27 21.72 -25.32 -15.76
N GLY A 28 21.56 -26.64 -15.68
CA GLY A 28 21.22 -27.38 -14.46
C GLY A 28 19.74 -27.67 -14.26
N PHE A 29 18.91 -27.51 -15.30
CA PHE A 29 17.51 -27.93 -15.29
C PHE A 29 17.37 -29.39 -15.75
N GLU A 30 16.31 -30.05 -15.30
CA GLU A 30 15.89 -31.35 -15.81
C GLU A 30 14.72 -31.13 -16.78
N ILE A 31 14.86 -31.57 -18.02
CA ILE A 31 13.85 -31.35 -19.06
C ILE A 31 13.16 -32.67 -19.40
N GLU A 32 11.87 -32.77 -19.09
CA GLU A 32 11.01 -33.81 -19.64
C GLU A 32 10.32 -33.31 -20.90
N THR A 33 10.25 -34.16 -21.91
CA THR A 33 9.73 -33.78 -23.23
C THR A 33 8.52 -34.62 -23.62
N ALA A 34 7.58 -33.99 -24.32
CA ALA A 34 6.42 -34.65 -24.92
C ALA A 34 6.15 -34.07 -26.31
N SER A 35 5.68 -34.91 -27.23
CA SER A 35 5.38 -34.51 -28.61
C SER A 35 3.92 -34.12 -28.84
N ASN A 36 3.08 -34.22 -27.81
CA ASN A 36 1.66 -33.88 -27.86
C ASN A 36 1.11 -33.65 -26.44
N GLY A 37 -0.03 -32.95 -26.36
CA GLY A 37 -0.67 -32.59 -25.09
C GLY A 37 -1.00 -33.78 -24.18
N ILE A 38 -1.45 -34.90 -24.73
CA ILE A 38 -1.86 -36.09 -23.95
C ILE A 38 -0.67 -36.71 -23.21
N ASP A 39 0.47 -36.84 -23.90
CA ASP A 39 1.69 -37.34 -23.28
C ASP A 39 2.23 -36.36 -22.23
N GLY A 40 2.17 -35.06 -22.50
CA GLY A 40 2.52 -34.02 -21.53
C GLY A 40 1.67 -34.10 -20.25
N LEU A 41 0.36 -34.30 -20.40
CA LEU A 41 -0.56 -34.49 -19.27
C LEU A 41 -0.23 -35.75 -18.46
N ASN A 42 0.18 -36.84 -19.12
CA ASN A 42 0.58 -38.06 -18.43
C ASN A 42 1.84 -37.86 -17.58
N LEU A 43 2.81 -37.08 -18.07
CA LEU A 43 4.02 -36.74 -17.31
C LEU A 43 3.70 -35.83 -16.11
N ALA A 44 2.81 -34.84 -16.29
CA ALA A 44 2.42 -33.91 -15.23
C ALA A 44 1.64 -34.53 -14.06
N LYS A 45 1.10 -35.74 -14.20
CA LYS A 45 0.30 -36.40 -13.14
C LYS A 45 1.06 -36.62 -11.84
N ASN A 46 2.39 -36.77 -11.90
CA ASN A 46 3.22 -37.01 -10.71
C ASN A 46 3.49 -35.73 -9.90
N ARG A 47 3.09 -34.54 -10.40
CA ARG A 47 3.22 -33.23 -9.75
C ARG A 47 4.64 -32.89 -9.26
N ASP A 48 5.65 -33.39 -9.95
CA ASP A 48 7.06 -33.06 -9.73
C ASP A 48 7.60 -32.02 -10.73
N ILE A 49 6.79 -31.64 -11.72
CA ILE A 49 7.08 -30.58 -12.69
C ILE A 49 6.83 -29.22 -12.04
N GLN A 50 7.79 -28.31 -12.21
CA GLN A 50 7.76 -26.96 -11.62
C GLN A 50 7.45 -25.88 -12.64
N LEU A 51 7.53 -26.20 -13.94
CA LEU A 51 7.22 -25.32 -15.05
C LEU A 51 6.84 -26.14 -16.28
N ALA A 52 5.83 -25.70 -17.03
CA ALA A 52 5.56 -26.24 -18.37
C ALA A 52 5.83 -25.21 -19.47
N LEU A 53 6.51 -25.62 -20.52
CA LEU A 53 6.62 -24.95 -21.82
C LEU A 53 5.70 -25.68 -22.78
N ILE A 54 4.74 -24.99 -23.38
CA ILE A 54 3.72 -25.62 -24.22
C ILE A 54 3.65 -24.89 -25.55
N ASP A 55 3.80 -25.61 -26.66
CA ASP A 55 3.50 -25.07 -27.97
C ASP A 55 2.00 -24.88 -28.15
N GLN A 56 1.60 -23.73 -28.69
CA GLN A 56 0.19 -23.44 -28.91
C GLN A 56 -0.42 -24.38 -29.95
N TYR A 57 0.31 -24.67 -31.03
CA TYR A 57 -0.23 -25.37 -32.19
C TYR A 57 0.32 -26.78 -32.27
N MET A 58 -0.41 -27.74 -31.69
CA MET A 58 -0.07 -29.16 -31.75
C MET A 58 -1.21 -29.98 -32.38
N PRO A 59 -0.91 -31.04 -33.16
CA PRO A 59 -1.93 -31.95 -33.65
C PRO A 59 -2.67 -32.69 -32.54
N GLY A 60 -3.99 -32.81 -32.68
CA GLY A 60 -4.84 -33.51 -31.71
C GLY A 60 -5.34 -32.57 -30.62
N MET A 61 -4.74 -32.65 -29.43
CA MET A 61 -5.02 -31.71 -28.34
C MET A 61 -4.11 -30.50 -28.50
N ASP A 62 -4.71 -29.32 -28.68
CA ASP A 62 -3.95 -28.08 -28.85
C ASP A 62 -3.33 -27.60 -27.53
N GLY A 63 -2.47 -26.59 -27.61
CA GLY A 63 -1.76 -26.07 -26.44
C GLY A 63 -2.67 -25.40 -25.40
N ILE A 64 -3.81 -24.84 -25.82
CA ILE A 64 -4.77 -24.18 -24.90
C ILE A 64 -5.53 -25.25 -24.12
N ASP A 65 -6.04 -26.28 -24.78
CA ASP A 65 -6.69 -27.40 -24.12
C ASP A 65 -5.71 -28.15 -23.21
N THR A 66 -4.45 -28.28 -23.63
CA THR A 66 -3.38 -28.83 -22.77
C THR A 66 -3.16 -27.98 -21.52
N LEU A 67 -3.12 -26.65 -21.66
CA LEU A 67 -3.02 -25.72 -20.52
C LEU A 67 -4.20 -25.89 -19.56
N ARG A 68 -5.44 -25.95 -20.05
CA ARG A 68 -6.64 -26.13 -19.22
C ARG A 68 -6.54 -27.38 -18.36
N GLU A 69 -6.20 -28.50 -18.98
CA GLU A 69 -6.10 -29.78 -18.30
C GLU A 69 -4.92 -29.81 -17.31
N LEU A 70 -3.79 -29.21 -17.64
CA LEU A 70 -2.66 -29.05 -16.71
C LEU A 70 -3.05 -28.21 -15.48
N LYS A 71 -3.80 -27.12 -15.66
CA LYS A 71 -4.29 -26.29 -14.55
C LYS A 71 -5.34 -26.99 -13.67
N GLN A 72 -6.07 -27.96 -14.23
CA GLN A 72 -6.93 -28.84 -13.43
C GLN A 72 -6.11 -29.84 -12.60
N ILE A 73 -5.01 -30.35 -13.14
CA ILE A 73 -4.09 -31.24 -12.41
C ILE A 73 -3.36 -30.46 -11.32
N ASP A 74 -2.80 -29.30 -11.64
CA ASP A 74 -2.14 -28.40 -10.69
C ASP A 74 -2.40 -26.94 -11.08
N THR A 75 -3.28 -26.29 -10.31
CA THR A 75 -3.66 -24.90 -10.54
C THR A 75 -2.49 -23.92 -10.36
N ALA A 76 -1.48 -24.30 -9.56
CA ALA A 76 -0.32 -23.46 -9.26
C ALA A 76 0.84 -23.64 -10.24
N LEU A 77 0.84 -24.69 -11.08
CA LEU A 77 1.90 -24.95 -12.06
C LEU A 77 2.03 -23.76 -13.02
N PRO A 78 3.16 -23.03 -13.04
CA PRO A 78 3.36 -21.97 -14.00
C PRO A 78 3.53 -22.56 -15.41
N VAL A 79 2.98 -21.85 -16.41
CA VAL A 79 3.00 -22.28 -17.80
C VAL A 79 3.48 -21.15 -18.69
N ILE A 80 4.47 -21.43 -19.52
CA ILE A 80 4.96 -20.55 -20.57
C ILE A 80 4.46 -21.08 -21.91
N MET A 81 3.61 -20.29 -22.57
CA MET A 81 3.11 -20.64 -23.90
C MET A 81 4.12 -20.20 -24.97
N VAL A 82 4.40 -21.07 -25.92
CA VAL A 82 5.24 -20.80 -27.08
C VAL A 82 4.34 -20.73 -28.31
N THR A 83 4.36 -19.62 -29.06
CA THR A 83 3.39 -19.38 -30.14
C THR A 83 4.03 -18.80 -31.40
N LYS A 84 3.41 -19.02 -32.56
CA LYS A 84 3.76 -18.39 -33.86
C LYS A 84 2.99 -17.08 -34.12
N SER A 85 2.01 -16.71 -33.29
CA SER A 85 1.08 -15.59 -33.54
C SER A 85 1.18 -14.47 -32.49
N GLU A 86 1.09 -13.22 -32.95
CA GLU A 86 0.95 -12.01 -32.12
C GLU A 86 -0.52 -11.55 -31.97
N GLU A 87 -1.49 -12.35 -32.43
CA GLU A 87 -2.90 -11.95 -32.44
C GLU A 87 -3.48 -11.74 -31.03
N GLU A 88 -3.94 -10.50 -30.79
CA GLU A 88 -4.46 -9.99 -29.52
C GLU A 88 -5.66 -10.78 -28.97
N THR A 89 -6.50 -11.35 -29.84
CA THR A 89 -7.66 -12.17 -29.44
C THR A 89 -7.27 -13.48 -28.77
N LEU A 90 -6.21 -14.14 -29.27
CA LEU A 90 -5.70 -15.40 -28.72
C LEU A 90 -4.92 -15.15 -27.41
N MET A 91 -4.24 -14.00 -27.30
CA MET A 91 -3.63 -13.59 -26.03
C MET A 91 -4.67 -13.36 -24.94
N ASN A 92 -5.82 -12.75 -25.26
CA ASN A 92 -6.89 -12.50 -24.29
C ASN A 92 -7.52 -13.80 -23.74
N GLU A 93 -7.74 -14.80 -24.60
CA GLU A 93 -8.23 -16.12 -24.17
C GLU A 93 -7.24 -16.82 -23.24
N ALA A 94 -5.95 -16.81 -23.57
CA ALA A 94 -4.92 -17.45 -22.76
C ALA A 94 -4.62 -16.71 -21.44
N ILE A 95 -4.77 -15.37 -21.41
CA ILE A 95 -4.72 -14.57 -20.17
C ILE A 95 -5.86 -14.98 -19.22
N SER A 96 -7.06 -15.26 -19.77
CA SER A 96 -8.20 -15.73 -18.97
C SER A 96 -7.94 -17.10 -18.30
N GLU A 97 -6.98 -17.87 -18.82
CA GLU A 97 -6.61 -19.21 -18.36
C GLU A 97 -5.32 -19.25 -17.51
N LYS A 98 -4.84 -18.09 -17.05
CA LYS A 98 -3.71 -17.96 -16.13
C LYS A 98 -2.37 -18.51 -16.69
N VAL A 99 -2.09 -18.22 -17.97
CA VAL A 99 -0.73 -18.35 -18.51
C VAL A 99 0.21 -17.42 -17.75
N THR A 100 1.42 -17.91 -17.45
CA THR A 100 2.43 -17.13 -16.72
C THR A 100 3.18 -16.18 -17.64
N GLN A 101 3.56 -16.65 -18.84
CA GLN A 101 4.31 -15.87 -19.82
C GLN A 101 4.13 -16.43 -21.24
N PHE A 102 4.38 -15.59 -22.26
CA PHE A 102 4.42 -16.00 -23.66
C PHE A 102 5.82 -15.86 -24.26
N LEU A 103 6.13 -16.74 -25.21
CA LEU A 103 7.30 -16.65 -26.09
C LEU A 103 6.85 -16.78 -27.54
N ILE A 104 7.36 -15.89 -28.39
CA ILE A 104 7.04 -15.88 -29.83
C ILE A 104 8.13 -16.64 -30.58
N LYS A 105 7.76 -17.63 -31.40
CA LYS A 105 8.64 -18.36 -32.30
C LYS A 105 9.11 -17.43 -33.45
N PRO A 106 10.38 -17.52 -33.89
CA PRO A 106 11.39 -18.49 -33.47
C PRO A 106 12.06 -18.11 -32.14
N VAL A 107 12.06 -19.05 -31.19
CA VAL A 107 12.71 -18.84 -29.88
C VAL A 107 14.17 -19.29 -29.94
N ASN A 108 15.09 -18.52 -29.37
CA ASN A 108 16.48 -18.96 -29.19
C ASN A 108 16.72 -19.53 -27.78
N PRO A 109 17.76 -20.37 -27.56
CA PRO A 109 18.00 -21.00 -26.26
C PRO A 109 18.16 -20.01 -25.09
N SER A 110 18.73 -18.82 -25.34
CA SER A 110 18.92 -17.81 -24.31
C SER A 110 17.61 -17.13 -23.89
N GLN A 111 16.70 -16.88 -24.84
CA GLN A 111 15.36 -16.36 -24.56
C GLN A 111 14.53 -17.33 -23.71
N VAL A 112 14.54 -18.61 -24.09
CA VAL A 112 13.85 -19.67 -23.32
C VAL A 112 14.43 -19.76 -21.90
N PHE A 113 15.76 -19.77 -21.77
CA PHE A 113 16.42 -19.77 -20.47
C PHE A 113 16.05 -18.55 -19.61
N MET A 114 16.01 -17.34 -20.18
CA MET A 114 15.64 -16.14 -19.43
C MET A 114 14.17 -16.20 -18.95
N ALA A 115 13.25 -16.68 -19.78
CA ALA A 115 11.85 -16.82 -19.40
C ALA A 115 11.67 -17.86 -18.29
N ILE A 116 12.32 -19.03 -18.39
CA ILE A 116 12.34 -20.04 -17.34
C ILE A 116 12.91 -19.44 -16.04
N LYS A 117 14.05 -18.75 -16.14
CA LYS A 117 14.71 -18.13 -14.99
C LYS A 117 13.80 -17.10 -14.30
N GLN A 118 13.12 -16.27 -15.08
CA GLN A 118 12.18 -15.29 -14.55
C GLN A 118 11.01 -15.97 -13.83
N VAL A 119 10.49 -17.06 -14.36
CA VAL A 119 9.35 -17.74 -13.74
C VAL A 119 9.74 -18.55 -12.51
N LEU A 120 10.84 -19.31 -12.57
CA LEU A 120 11.26 -20.20 -11.49
C LEU A 120 12.10 -19.52 -10.40
N GLU A 121 12.84 -18.46 -10.75
CA GLU A 121 13.80 -17.82 -9.84
C GLU A 121 13.44 -16.36 -9.51
N SER A 122 12.33 -15.80 -10.01
CA SER A 122 11.94 -14.40 -9.71
C SER A 122 11.88 -14.10 -8.21
N GLY A 123 11.35 -15.02 -7.39
CA GLY A 123 11.30 -14.85 -5.93
C GLY A 123 12.69 -14.81 -5.27
N GLN A 124 13.64 -15.65 -5.73
CA GLN A 124 15.00 -15.70 -5.20
C GLN A 124 15.86 -14.53 -5.68
N ILE A 125 15.79 -14.18 -6.97
CA ILE A 125 16.58 -13.09 -7.57
C ILE A 125 16.15 -11.75 -6.97
N GLN A 126 14.84 -11.54 -6.81
CA GLN A 126 14.32 -10.33 -6.19
C GLN A 126 14.70 -10.30 -4.71
N GLY A 127 14.54 -11.39 -3.96
CA GLY A 127 14.93 -11.48 -2.55
C GLY A 127 16.41 -11.22 -2.29
N GLU A 128 17.32 -11.78 -3.09
CA GLU A 128 18.77 -11.54 -2.98
C GLU A 128 19.15 -10.08 -3.27
N LYS A 129 18.47 -9.46 -4.25
CA LYS A 129 18.67 -8.04 -4.56
C LYS A 129 18.15 -7.15 -3.44
N THR A 130 16.90 -7.37 -3.01
CA THR A 130 16.27 -6.62 -1.91
C THR A 130 17.11 -6.73 -0.63
N THR A 131 17.61 -7.92 -0.30
CA THR A 131 18.51 -8.13 0.85
C THR A 131 19.78 -7.29 0.75
N ARG A 132 20.42 -7.29 -0.42
CA ARG A 132 21.65 -6.52 -0.65
C ARG A 132 21.41 -5.02 -0.55
N ASP A 133 20.33 -4.54 -1.19
CA ASP A 133 19.97 -3.13 -1.21
C ASP A 133 19.59 -2.66 0.21
N PHE A 134 18.84 -3.47 0.96
CA PHE A 134 18.52 -3.22 2.37
C PHE A 134 19.77 -3.12 3.24
N LEU A 135 20.68 -4.10 3.17
CA LEU A 135 21.89 -4.09 3.99
C LEU A 135 22.79 -2.89 3.70
N LYS A 136 22.83 -2.44 2.43
CA LYS A 136 23.55 -1.24 2.04
C LYS A 136 22.92 0.00 2.67
N GLU A 137 21.61 0.20 2.50
CA GLU A 137 20.92 1.37 3.06
C GLU A 137 20.95 1.37 4.60
N TYR A 138 20.82 0.21 5.23
CA TYR A 138 20.94 0.06 6.67
C TYR A 138 22.32 0.49 7.20
N GLN A 139 23.39 0.14 6.48
CA GLN A 139 24.74 0.64 6.81
C GLN A 139 24.82 2.16 6.71
N GLU A 140 24.22 2.76 5.68
CA GLU A 140 24.17 4.22 5.53
C GLU A 140 23.38 4.87 6.68
N ILE A 141 22.21 4.34 7.04
CA ILE A 141 21.37 4.81 8.16
C ILE A 141 22.13 4.73 9.48
N SER A 142 22.78 3.59 9.76
CA SER A 142 23.51 3.37 11.02
C SER A 142 24.76 4.26 11.17
N MET A 143 25.31 4.78 10.06
CA MET A 143 26.43 5.73 10.08
C MET A 143 26.00 7.18 10.26
N LYS A 144 24.71 7.52 10.08
CA LYS A 144 24.24 8.90 10.22
C LYS A 144 24.37 9.38 11.68
N GLN A 145 24.93 10.57 11.88
CA GLN A 145 25.02 11.20 13.21
C GLN A 145 23.68 11.85 13.58
N LYS A 146 22.79 11.07 14.17
CA LYS A 146 21.40 11.46 14.46
C LYS A 146 21.27 12.58 15.51
N ASP A 147 22.29 12.81 16.33
CA ASP A 147 22.31 13.87 17.36
C ASP A 147 22.23 15.30 16.78
N HIS A 148 22.43 15.49 15.48
CA HIS A 148 22.38 16.80 14.82
C HIS A 148 21.26 16.92 13.77
N PHE A 149 20.32 15.99 13.77
CA PHE A 149 19.25 15.99 12.77
C PHE A 149 18.32 17.19 12.91
N THR A 150 17.99 17.78 11.77
CA THR A 150 16.83 18.63 11.57
C THR A 150 15.54 17.78 11.55
N VAL A 151 14.39 18.43 11.68
CA VAL A 151 13.10 17.71 11.63
C VAL A 151 12.83 17.13 10.24
N GLU A 152 13.30 17.79 9.19
CA GLU A 152 13.23 17.30 7.81
C GLU A 152 14.05 16.03 7.61
N GLU A 153 15.26 15.96 8.17
CA GLU A 153 16.10 14.76 8.14
C GLU A 153 15.46 13.59 8.91
N TRP A 154 14.73 13.88 10.01
CA TRP A 154 13.93 12.88 10.70
C TRP A 154 12.78 12.35 9.84
N TRP A 155 12.10 13.20 9.07
CA TRP A 155 11.07 12.75 8.13
C TRP A 155 11.66 11.87 7.04
N ASP A 156 12.80 12.26 6.46
CA ASP A 156 13.49 11.47 5.45
C ASP A 156 13.91 10.09 5.99
N LEU A 157 14.47 10.04 7.20
CA LEU A 157 14.80 8.78 7.85
C LEU A 157 13.55 7.93 8.08
N TYR A 158 12.46 8.50 8.60
CA TYR A 158 11.23 7.75 8.84
C TYR A 158 10.62 7.17 7.55
N LYS A 159 10.66 7.94 6.44
CA LYS A 159 10.25 7.44 5.11
C LYS A 159 11.09 6.24 4.67
N GLN A 160 12.42 6.31 4.84
CA GLN A 160 13.32 5.21 4.50
C GLN A 160 13.02 3.95 5.33
N LEU A 161 12.81 4.11 6.65
CA LEU A 161 12.51 2.99 7.54
C LEU A 161 11.18 2.31 7.18
N VAL A 162 10.14 3.10 6.91
CA VAL A 162 8.81 2.58 6.54
C VAL A 162 8.83 1.91 5.17
N TYR A 163 9.56 2.47 4.20
CA TYR A 163 9.77 1.84 2.90
C TYR A 163 10.37 0.44 3.06
N TRP A 164 11.47 0.31 3.81
CA TRP A 164 12.10 -0.99 4.02
C TRP A 164 11.27 -1.95 4.84
N GLN A 165 10.51 -1.46 5.82
CA GLN A 165 9.55 -2.29 6.56
C GLN A 165 8.55 -2.95 5.60
N LEU A 166 7.92 -2.16 4.72
CA LEU A 166 6.94 -2.67 3.76
C LEU A 166 7.57 -3.59 2.70
N GLU A 167 8.77 -3.24 2.21
CA GLU A 167 9.46 -4.05 1.19
C GLU A 167 9.85 -5.43 1.76
N LEU A 168 10.43 -5.47 2.97
CA LEU A 168 10.85 -6.73 3.61
C LEU A 168 9.66 -7.62 3.99
N ASP A 169 8.51 -7.04 4.33
CA ASP A 169 7.27 -7.76 4.61
C ASP A 169 6.77 -8.58 3.41
N GLY A 170 7.09 -8.16 2.19
CA GLY A 170 6.75 -8.89 0.96
C GLY A 170 7.61 -10.13 0.71
N HIS A 171 8.78 -10.26 1.36
CA HIS A 171 9.82 -11.22 0.99
C HIS A 171 10.05 -12.37 1.97
N ASN A 172 9.32 -12.44 3.09
CA ASN A 172 9.35 -13.55 4.06
C ASN A 172 10.76 -13.90 4.58
N GLU A 173 11.58 -12.87 4.84
CA GLU A 173 12.95 -12.97 5.39
C GLU A 173 12.95 -12.51 6.87
N PRO A 174 12.60 -13.39 7.83
CA PRO A 174 12.33 -12.98 9.22
C PRO A 174 13.53 -12.34 9.95
N GLY A 175 14.77 -12.67 9.55
CA GLY A 175 15.97 -12.09 10.15
C GLY A 175 16.19 -10.61 9.78
N LEU A 176 15.77 -10.18 8.59
CA LEU A 176 15.88 -8.77 8.18
C LEU A 176 14.76 -7.92 8.80
N GLN A 177 13.57 -8.51 8.94
CA GLN A 177 12.44 -7.86 9.61
C GLN A 177 12.77 -7.48 11.06
N SER A 178 13.45 -8.37 11.82
CA SER A 178 13.86 -8.03 13.19
C SER A 178 14.83 -6.85 13.23
N ILE A 179 15.76 -6.76 12.27
CA ILE A 179 16.74 -5.66 12.22
C ILE A 179 16.04 -4.32 12.00
N ILE A 180 15.12 -4.22 11.04
CA ILE A 180 14.42 -2.96 10.78
C ILE A 180 13.51 -2.55 11.95
N ILE A 181 12.85 -3.51 12.60
CA ILE A 181 12.01 -3.26 13.79
C ILE A 181 12.86 -2.70 14.94
N GLU A 182 14.04 -3.29 15.21
CA GLU A 182 14.96 -2.80 16.24
C GLU A 182 15.49 -1.40 15.92
N GLU A 183 15.78 -1.12 14.64
CA GLU A 183 16.24 0.20 14.20
C GLU A 183 15.15 1.26 14.37
N ILE A 184 13.89 0.96 14.02
CA ILE A 184 12.74 1.85 14.24
C ILE A 184 12.59 2.16 15.74
N GLN A 185 12.68 1.15 16.61
CA GLN A 185 12.60 1.37 18.06
C GLN A 185 13.73 2.25 18.58
N THR A 186 14.94 2.11 18.03
CA THR A 186 16.10 2.95 18.37
C THR A 186 15.89 4.38 17.93
N CYS A 187 15.48 4.59 16.68
CA CYS A 187 15.16 5.90 16.14
C CYS A 187 14.03 6.58 16.92
N ASN A 188 13.00 5.86 17.37
CA ASN A 188 11.93 6.42 18.19
C ASN A 188 12.45 7.00 19.52
N ARG A 189 13.41 6.33 20.17
CA ARG A 189 14.03 6.84 21.41
C ARG A 189 14.90 8.07 21.17
N GLU A 190 15.56 8.15 20.03
CA GLU A 190 16.40 9.30 19.64
C GLU A 190 15.55 10.48 19.22
N PHE A 191 14.52 10.25 18.40
CA PHE A 191 13.54 11.26 18.02
C PHE A 191 12.81 11.85 19.23
N SER A 192 12.47 11.01 20.22
CA SER A 192 11.86 11.51 21.47
C SER A 192 12.76 12.50 22.20
N ARG A 193 14.07 12.21 22.29
CA ARG A 193 15.06 13.12 22.88
C ARG A 193 15.18 14.41 22.08
N PHE A 194 15.25 14.32 20.75
CA PHE A 194 15.23 15.47 19.86
C PHE A 194 14.01 16.36 20.11
N ILE A 195 12.80 15.77 20.20
CA ILE A 195 11.56 16.52 20.48
C ILE A 195 11.61 17.19 21.86
N GLU A 196 12.12 16.52 22.90
CA GLU A 196 12.28 17.13 24.23
C GLU A 196 13.16 18.39 24.20
N GLU A 197 14.19 18.41 23.36
CA GLU A 197 15.10 19.54 23.22
C GLU A 197 14.50 20.71 22.43
N VAL A 198 13.81 20.43 21.30
CA VAL A 198 13.41 21.47 20.35
C VAL A 198 11.98 21.99 20.53
N TYR A 199 11.06 21.17 21.04
CA TYR A 199 9.62 21.45 21.00
C TYR A 199 9.21 22.72 21.77
N SER A 200 9.83 22.96 22.94
CA SER A 200 9.59 24.18 23.73
C SER A 200 10.01 25.44 22.99
N GLY A 201 11.06 25.35 22.17
CA GLY A 201 11.51 26.42 21.28
C GLY A 201 10.51 26.67 20.14
N TRP A 202 10.00 25.60 19.53
CA TRP A 202 9.01 25.70 18.46
C TRP A 202 7.73 26.40 18.93
N ILE A 203 7.12 26.04 20.06
CA ILE A 203 5.87 26.70 20.50
C ILE A 203 6.04 28.24 20.66
N LYS A 204 7.25 28.72 20.90
CA LYS A 204 7.54 30.14 21.19
C LYS A 204 8.07 30.91 19.98
N SER A 205 8.22 30.27 18.82
CA SER A 205 8.92 30.82 17.66
C SER A 205 8.13 30.57 16.37
N ASP A 206 8.21 31.52 15.43
CA ASP A 206 7.69 31.34 14.08
C ASP A 206 8.63 30.49 13.20
N ASN A 207 9.92 30.41 13.58
CA ASN A 207 10.89 29.53 12.92
C ASN A 207 10.77 28.11 13.47
N ARG A 208 9.82 27.34 12.92
CA ARG A 208 9.47 25.97 13.32
C ARG A 208 8.82 25.20 12.15
N PRO A 209 8.80 23.85 12.19
CA PRO A 209 8.01 23.07 11.24
C PRO A 209 6.51 23.41 11.34
N PRO A 210 5.73 23.09 10.29
CA PRO A 210 4.27 23.06 10.38
C PRO A 210 3.84 22.22 11.59
N MET A 211 2.82 22.67 12.31
CA MET A 211 2.19 21.96 13.40
C MET A 211 0.70 21.75 13.14
N SER A 212 0.02 20.96 13.96
CA SER A 212 -1.42 20.70 13.82
C SER A 212 -2.25 21.99 13.75
N VAL A 213 -1.84 23.06 14.43
CA VAL A 213 -2.53 24.37 14.41
C VAL A 213 -2.42 25.10 13.06
N ASP A 214 -1.46 24.75 12.22
CA ASP A 214 -1.23 25.44 10.93
C ASP A 214 -1.81 24.68 9.75
N VAL A 215 -2.43 23.51 9.95
CA VAL A 215 -2.82 22.61 8.85
C VAL A 215 -3.74 23.31 7.85
N LEU A 216 -4.77 24.02 8.33
CA LEU A 216 -5.65 24.76 7.44
C LEU A 216 -4.88 25.88 6.72
N GLU A 217 -4.12 26.70 7.45
CA GLU A 217 -3.47 27.89 6.90
C GLU A 217 -2.37 27.56 5.88
N ARG A 218 -1.59 26.50 6.12
CA ARG A 218 -0.47 26.11 5.26
C ARG A 218 -0.87 25.22 4.08
N PHE A 219 -1.86 24.35 4.25
CA PHE A 219 -2.15 23.30 3.25
C PHE A 219 -3.53 23.41 2.60
N VAL A 220 -4.53 24.01 3.27
CA VAL A 220 -5.91 24.06 2.73
C VAL A 220 -6.23 25.44 2.17
N ARG A 221 -5.84 26.50 2.88
CA ARG A 221 -6.13 27.88 2.52
C ARG A 221 -5.55 28.29 1.15
N PRO A 222 -4.29 27.96 0.80
CA PRO A 222 -3.75 28.32 -0.52
C PRO A 222 -4.61 27.76 -1.66
N GLU A 223 -5.07 26.52 -1.52
CA GLU A 223 -5.92 25.85 -2.51
C GLU A 223 -7.33 26.47 -2.57
N LEU A 224 -7.93 26.82 -1.42
CA LEU A 224 -9.24 27.52 -1.39
C LEU A 224 -9.16 28.88 -2.09
N GLU A 225 -8.07 29.61 -1.92
CA GLU A 225 -7.87 30.93 -2.54
C GLU A 225 -7.73 30.84 -4.07
N THR A 226 -7.42 29.67 -4.64
CA THR A 226 -7.44 29.45 -6.10
C THR A 226 -8.86 29.26 -6.66
N GLY A 227 -9.86 29.09 -5.79
CA GLY A 227 -11.25 28.80 -6.17
C GLY A 227 -11.53 27.32 -6.46
N GLN A 228 -10.59 26.42 -6.12
CA GLN A 228 -10.82 24.99 -6.18
C GLN A 228 -11.75 24.51 -5.05
N LYS A 229 -12.58 23.51 -5.36
CA LYS A 229 -13.37 22.80 -4.34
C LYS A 229 -12.49 21.79 -3.65
N ILE A 230 -12.61 21.67 -2.33
CA ILE A 230 -11.72 20.84 -1.52
C ILE A 230 -12.51 19.84 -0.69
N CYS A 231 -12.09 18.58 -0.75
CA CYS A 231 -12.45 17.56 0.24
C CYS A 231 -11.35 17.48 1.30
N PHE A 232 -11.60 18.05 2.49
CA PHE A 232 -10.70 17.98 3.63
C PHE A 232 -10.98 16.74 4.48
N LEU A 233 -10.27 15.66 4.18
CA LEU A 233 -10.41 14.37 4.84
C LEU A 233 -9.42 14.21 5.99
N VAL A 234 -9.92 13.98 7.21
CA VAL A 234 -9.11 13.62 8.37
C VAL A 234 -9.36 12.14 8.71
N MET A 235 -8.30 11.33 8.60
CA MET A 235 -8.31 9.91 8.96
C MET A 235 -7.71 9.74 10.36
N ASP A 236 -8.56 9.52 11.37
CA ASP A 236 -8.11 9.30 12.75
C ASP A 236 -7.43 7.93 12.87
N CYS A 237 -6.32 7.84 13.61
CA CYS A 237 -5.56 6.60 13.82
C CYS A 237 -5.01 5.89 12.57
N LEU A 238 -4.90 6.56 11.41
CA LEU A 238 -4.21 6.02 10.23
C LEU A 238 -2.70 6.28 10.35
N ARG A 239 -1.89 5.23 10.39
CA ARG A 239 -0.43 5.34 10.43
C ARG A 239 0.16 5.63 9.04
N TYR A 240 1.39 6.15 9.02
CA TYR A 240 2.07 6.48 7.77
C TYR A 240 2.39 5.26 6.90
N ASP A 241 2.82 4.14 7.50
CA ASP A 241 3.04 2.87 6.80
C ASP A 241 1.75 2.32 6.17
N GLN A 242 0.61 2.48 6.84
CA GLN A 242 -0.70 2.13 6.29
C GLN A 242 -1.07 3.00 5.09
N LEU A 243 -0.81 4.32 5.17
CA LEU A 243 -0.98 5.23 4.04
C LEU A 243 -0.08 4.82 2.86
N MET A 244 1.19 4.48 3.13
CA MET A 244 2.12 4.02 2.08
C MET A 244 1.68 2.70 1.46
N ALA A 245 1.13 1.77 2.25
CA ALA A 245 0.56 0.53 1.74
C ALA A 245 -0.70 0.76 0.88
N MET A 246 -1.48 1.80 1.16
CA MET A 246 -2.65 2.22 0.37
C MET A 246 -2.28 3.04 -0.88
N LEU A 247 -1.07 3.61 -0.93
CA LEU A 247 -0.63 4.55 -1.96
C LEU A 247 -0.69 3.99 -3.38
N PRO A 248 -0.36 2.71 -3.66
CA PRO A 248 -0.51 2.14 -5.00
C PRO A 248 -1.95 2.20 -5.52
N THR A 249 -2.95 1.94 -4.65
CA THR A 249 -4.37 2.06 -5.02
C THR A 249 -4.75 3.51 -5.26
N LEU A 250 -4.33 4.44 -4.39
CA LEU A 250 -4.63 5.86 -4.53
C LEU A 250 -4.04 6.45 -5.81
N SER A 251 -2.81 6.07 -6.17
CA SER A 251 -2.08 6.58 -7.33
C SER A 251 -2.71 6.19 -8.67
N LEU A 252 -3.63 5.23 -8.69
CA LEU A 252 -4.43 4.91 -9.89
C LEU A 252 -5.46 6.00 -10.22
N TYR A 253 -5.84 6.83 -9.24
CA TYR A 253 -6.92 7.80 -9.36
C TYR A 253 -6.47 9.24 -9.07
N PHE A 254 -5.38 9.43 -8.33
CA PHE A 254 -4.93 10.74 -7.86
C PHE A 254 -3.43 10.92 -8.05
N ASN A 255 -3.02 12.16 -8.30
CA ASN A 255 -1.66 12.61 -8.00
C ASN A 255 -1.58 12.87 -6.50
N VAL A 256 -0.59 12.28 -5.83
CA VAL A 256 -0.49 12.34 -4.36
C VAL A 256 0.80 13.04 -3.96
N ASP A 257 0.65 14.18 -3.29
CA ASP A 257 1.73 14.88 -2.62
C ASP A 257 1.66 14.66 -1.11
N ILE A 258 2.80 14.36 -0.50
CA ILE A 258 2.90 14.01 0.92
C ILE A 258 3.65 15.12 1.65
N HIS A 259 2.99 15.73 2.63
CA HIS A 259 3.56 16.72 3.52
C HIS A 259 3.49 16.25 4.99
N PHE A 260 4.47 16.68 5.78
CA PHE A 260 4.55 16.35 7.20
C PHE A 260 4.31 17.59 8.07
N HIS A 261 3.76 17.36 9.25
CA HIS A 261 3.64 18.36 10.31
C HIS A 261 3.86 17.70 11.67
N VAL A 262 4.19 18.50 12.67
CA VAL A 262 4.40 18.05 14.06
C VAL A 262 3.10 18.19 14.85
N SER A 263 2.71 17.10 15.51
CA SER A 263 1.56 17.06 16.41
C SER A 263 1.80 17.87 17.69
N LEU A 264 0.73 18.37 18.32
CA LEU A 264 0.86 18.99 19.65
C LEU A 264 1.16 17.94 20.72
N LEU A 265 1.86 18.33 21.79
CA LEU A 265 2.00 17.54 23.01
C LEU A 265 0.95 17.97 24.06
N PRO A 266 0.16 17.03 24.62
CA PRO A 266 0.15 15.60 24.32
C PRO A 266 -0.45 15.28 22.93
N THR A 267 0.06 14.23 22.27
CA THR A 267 -0.32 13.85 20.90
C THR A 267 -1.68 13.17 20.77
N ALA A 268 -2.36 12.92 21.90
CA ALA A 268 -3.65 12.25 21.92
C ALA A 268 -4.68 12.99 21.04
N THR A 269 -5.56 12.22 20.40
CA THR A 269 -6.58 12.71 19.46
C THR A 269 -7.26 14.02 19.87
N PRO A 270 -7.78 14.20 21.10
CA PRO A 270 -8.50 15.44 21.45
C PRO A 270 -7.64 16.70 21.49
N TYR A 271 -6.32 16.59 21.50
CA TYR A 271 -5.43 17.75 21.43
C TYR A 271 -5.07 18.07 19.98
N SER A 272 -4.53 17.08 19.25
CA SER A 272 -4.10 17.30 17.86
C SER A 272 -5.26 17.55 16.91
N ARG A 273 -6.33 16.77 17.02
CA ARG A 273 -7.47 16.86 16.11
C ARG A 273 -8.22 18.18 16.30
N ASN A 274 -8.47 18.57 17.55
CA ASN A 274 -9.06 19.89 17.81
C ASN A 274 -8.13 21.03 17.40
N ALA A 275 -6.80 20.87 17.50
CA ALA A 275 -5.86 21.86 17.00
C ALA A 275 -5.95 22.04 15.47
N ILE A 276 -6.13 20.96 14.70
CA ILE A 276 -6.35 21.02 13.24
C ILE A 276 -7.59 21.86 12.90
N PHE A 277 -8.72 21.60 13.55
CA PHE A 277 -9.97 22.30 13.23
C PHE A 277 -10.04 23.71 13.82
N SER A 278 -9.39 23.95 14.97
CA SER A 278 -9.43 25.24 15.63
C SER A 278 -8.31 26.17 15.24
N GLY A 279 -7.17 25.68 14.73
CA GLY A 279 -5.96 26.47 14.52
C GLY A 279 -5.47 27.14 15.80
N MET A 280 -5.64 26.48 16.96
CA MET A 280 -5.30 27.02 18.28
C MET A 280 -4.52 26.00 19.11
N TYR A 281 -3.56 26.50 19.89
CA TYR A 281 -2.98 25.73 20.98
C TYR A 281 -4.03 25.47 22.07
N PHE A 282 -3.82 24.40 22.83
CA PHE A 282 -4.80 23.92 23.80
C PHE A 282 -5.21 24.99 24.83
N ASP A 283 -4.24 25.73 25.37
CA ASP A 283 -4.49 26.78 26.37
C ASP A 283 -5.37 27.92 25.82
N ASP A 284 -5.23 28.27 24.54
CA ASP A 284 -6.05 29.31 23.91
C ASP A 284 -7.42 28.78 23.50
N LEU A 285 -7.48 27.51 23.09
CA LEU A 285 -8.73 26.80 22.81
C LEU A 285 -9.63 26.80 24.04
N ILE A 286 -9.14 26.39 25.21
CA ILE A 286 -9.95 26.31 26.44
C ILE A 286 -10.32 27.68 27.01
N LYS A 287 -9.52 28.72 26.78
CA LYS A 287 -9.89 30.11 27.13
C LYS A 287 -11.08 30.57 26.30
N LYS A 288 -11.09 30.21 25.01
CA LYS A 288 -12.14 30.61 24.07
C LYS A 288 -13.40 29.74 24.17
N TYR A 289 -13.24 28.44 24.44
CA TYR A 289 -14.29 27.43 24.50
C TYR A 289 -14.20 26.65 25.82
N PRO A 290 -14.57 27.25 26.96
CA PRO A 290 -14.47 26.61 28.28
C PRO A 290 -15.31 25.32 28.40
N GLU A 291 -16.35 25.17 27.59
CA GLU A 291 -17.15 23.96 27.46
C GLU A 291 -16.34 22.75 26.96
N GLN A 292 -15.27 22.97 26.18
CA GLN A 292 -14.35 21.91 25.77
C GLN A 292 -13.63 21.31 26.98
N LEU A 293 -13.16 22.16 27.90
CA LEU A 293 -12.51 21.70 29.11
C LEU A 293 -13.48 20.93 30.02
N ALA A 294 -14.74 21.35 30.08
CA ALA A 294 -15.78 20.63 30.81
C ALA A 294 -16.01 19.22 30.22
N ALA A 295 -16.12 19.11 28.89
CA ALA A 295 -16.27 17.83 28.19
C ALA A 295 -15.06 16.89 28.40
N MET A 296 -13.84 17.45 28.44
CA MET A 296 -12.63 16.65 28.70
C MET A 296 -12.56 16.13 30.13
N LYS A 297 -13.09 16.87 31.11
CA LYS A 297 -13.12 16.46 32.52
C LYS A 297 -14.18 15.42 32.82
N SER A 298 -15.31 15.43 32.10
CA SER A 298 -16.39 14.45 32.30
C SER A 298 -16.08 13.07 31.74
N GLY A 299 -14.99 12.92 30.96
CA GLY A 299 -14.65 11.66 30.29
C GLY A 299 -15.66 11.28 29.20
N ASP A 300 -16.46 12.24 28.74
CA ASP A 300 -17.53 12.01 27.79
C ASP A 300 -17.01 11.70 26.37
N SER A 301 -17.86 11.05 25.60
CA SER A 301 -17.74 10.87 24.14
C SER A 301 -17.62 12.20 23.34
N GLY A 302 -17.81 13.35 24.01
CA GLY A 302 -17.83 14.69 23.43
C GLY A 302 -16.46 15.36 23.23
N LEU A 303 -15.33 14.65 23.38
CA LEU A 303 -13.99 15.27 23.32
C LEU A 303 -13.70 16.00 21.99
N ASN A 304 -14.37 15.62 20.92
CA ASN A 304 -14.22 16.18 19.57
C ASN A 304 -15.60 16.57 18.99
N GLN A 305 -16.52 17.12 19.80
CA GLN A 305 -17.89 17.40 19.33
C GLN A 305 -18.06 18.76 18.63
N TYR A 306 -17.11 19.68 18.83
CA TYR A 306 -17.21 21.06 18.36
C TYR A 306 -16.36 21.35 17.11
N GLU A 307 -15.86 20.31 16.44
CA GLU A 307 -14.93 20.42 15.29
C GLU A 307 -15.48 21.29 14.15
N GLU A 308 -16.76 21.12 13.80
CA GLU A 308 -17.40 21.95 12.77
C GLU A 308 -17.40 23.43 13.17
N ILE A 309 -17.75 23.71 14.42
CA ILE A 309 -17.82 25.08 14.97
C ILE A 309 -16.42 25.69 14.97
N TYR A 310 -15.40 24.92 15.35
CA TYR A 310 -14.00 25.35 15.33
C TYR A 310 -13.54 25.68 13.92
N LEU A 311 -13.84 24.80 12.96
CA LEU A 311 -13.46 24.99 11.55
C LEU A 311 -14.12 26.24 10.96
N ARG A 312 -15.42 26.44 11.23
CA ARG A 312 -16.15 27.62 10.78
C ARG A 312 -15.53 28.91 11.33
N HIS A 313 -15.26 28.93 12.65
CA HIS A 313 -14.58 30.07 13.28
C HIS A 313 -13.13 30.25 12.81
N LEU A 314 -12.45 29.20 12.36
CA LEU A 314 -11.10 29.29 11.82
C LEU A 314 -11.11 29.90 10.41
N LEU A 315 -12.07 29.52 9.56
CA LEU A 315 -12.31 30.15 8.25
C LEU A 315 -12.62 31.64 8.41
N ASP A 316 -13.48 32.01 9.35
CA ASP A 316 -13.82 33.41 9.62
C ASP A 316 -12.59 34.25 9.98
N ARG A 317 -11.72 33.74 10.87
CA ARG A 317 -10.48 34.42 11.26
C ARG A 317 -9.48 34.56 10.10
N ASN A 318 -9.55 33.64 9.14
CA ASN A 318 -8.74 33.68 7.91
C ASN A 318 -9.40 34.47 6.78
N LYS A 319 -10.50 35.20 7.04
CA LYS A 319 -11.26 35.97 6.03
C LYS A 319 -11.89 35.11 4.92
N LEU A 320 -12.17 33.85 5.23
CA LEU A 320 -12.79 32.85 4.35
C LEU A 320 -14.25 32.56 4.73
N SER A 321 -14.94 33.51 5.37
CA SER A 321 -16.34 33.34 5.81
C SER A 321 -17.35 33.15 4.67
N HIS A 322 -16.95 33.45 3.43
CA HIS A 322 -17.75 33.27 2.23
C HIS A 322 -17.68 31.83 1.68
N ILE A 323 -16.72 31.02 2.13
CA ILE A 323 -16.55 29.63 1.71
C ILE A 323 -17.68 28.77 2.26
N GLY A 324 -18.41 28.08 1.38
CA GLY A 324 -19.42 27.10 1.74
C GLY A 324 -18.79 25.88 2.41
N LEU A 325 -19.07 25.68 3.70
CA LEU A 325 -18.57 24.56 4.50
C LEU A 325 -19.68 23.54 4.79
N HIS A 326 -19.42 22.26 4.45
CA HIS A 326 -20.17 21.12 4.97
C HIS A 326 -19.25 20.19 5.76
N TYR A 327 -19.70 19.73 6.93
CA TYR A 327 -18.93 18.88 7.83
C TYR A 327 -19.64 17.54 8.07
N HIS A 328 -18.88 16.44 7.98
CA HIS A 328 -19.37 15.09 8.28
C HIS A 328 -18.39 14.31 9.15
N LYS A 329 -18.92 13.74 10.24
CA LYS A 329 -18.18 12.83 11.10
C LYS A 329 -18.70 11.41 10.88
N ILE A 330 -17.83 10.51 10.43
CA ILE A 330 -18.14 9.12 10.11
C ILE A 330 -17.61 8.21 11.23
N TRP A 331 -18.50 7.79 12.13
CA TRP A 331 -18.16 6.93 13.28
C TRP A 331 -18.46 5.44 13.05
N SER A 332 -19.14 5.08 11.96
CA SER A 332 -19.41 3.67 11.60
C SER A 332 -19.51 3.49 10.09
N ALA A 333 -19.33 2.26 9.60
CA ALA A 333 -19.42 2.04 8.16
C ALA A 333 -20.85 2.17 7.64
N GLU A 334 -21.87 1.91 8.46
CA GLU A 334 -23.27 2.16 8.08
C GLU A 334 -23.50 3.64 7.77
N TYR A 335 -22.95 4.52 8.60
CA TYR A 335 -22.99 5.96 8.35
C TYR A 335 -22.18 6.33 7.10
N GLY A 336 -21.03 5.69 6.88
CA GLY A 336 -20.22 5.85 5.67
C GLY A 336 -20.96 5.46 4.39
N ILE A 337 -21.69 4.34 4.38
CA ILE A 337 -22.52 3.91 3.25
C ILE A 337 -23.65 4.90 2.99
N LYS A 338 -24.32 5.38 4.05
CA LYS A 338 -25.36 6.42 3.93
C LYS A 338 -24.80 7.72 3.35
N PHE A 339 -23.61 8.11 3.79
CA PHE A 339 -22.91 9.28 3.27
C PHE A 339 -22.54 9.11 1.79
N LYS A 340 -22.00 7.93 1.41
CA LYS A 340 -21.71 7.58 0.01
C LYS A 340 -22.91 7.75 -0.89
N ASN A 341 -24.09 7.27 -0.48
CA ASN A 341 -25.31 7.36 -1.29
C ASN A 341 -25.80 8.80 -1.52
N ARG A 342 -25.32 9.76 -0.72
CA ARG A 342 -25.69 11.18 -0.78
C ARG A 342 -24.52 12.06 -1.23
N ILE A 343 -23.41 11.49 -1.67
CA ILE A 343 -22.20 12.25 -1.99
C ILE A 343 -22.43 13.31 -3.09
N SER A 344 -23.35 13.02 -4.02
CA SER A 344 -23.73 13.94 -5.10
C SER A 344 -24.40 15.22 -4.61
N GLU A 345 -24.99 15.23 -3.41
CA GLU A 345 -25.55 16.43 -2.78
C GLU A 345 -24.46 17.46 -2.44
N PHE A 346 -23.20 17.02 -2.30
CA PHE A 346 -22.09 17.85 -1.86
C PHE A 346 -21.14 18.28 -2.98
N SER A 347 -21.42 17.92 -4.24
CA SER A 347 -20.56 18.25 -5.39
C SER A 347 -20.38 19.76 -5.62
N ASN A 348 -21.23 20.62 -5.05
CA ASN A 348 -21.16 22.08 -5.19
C ASN A 348 -20.68 22.81 -3.93
N VAL A 349 -20.15 22.08 -2.94
CA VAL A 349 -19.61 22.68 -1.72
C VAL A 349 -18.15 23.08 -1.95
N ASP A 350 -17.77 24.27 -1.49
CA ASP A 350 -16.39 24.77 -1.61
C ASP A 350 -15.42 23.98 -0.71
N LEU A 351 -15.83 23.69 0.53
CA LEU A 351 -15.08 22.87 1.48
C LEU A 351 -15.95 21.78 2.10
N LEU A 352 -15.72 20.53 1.71
CA LEU A 352 -16.30 19.34 2.31
C LEU A 352 -15.32 18.76 3.33
N ALA A 353 -15.56 18.98 4.62
CA ALA A 353 -14.74 18.42 5.69
C ALA A 353 -15.31 17.09 6.17
N VAL A 354 -14.52 16.02 6.08
CA VAL A 354 -14.93 14.66 6.47
C VAL A 354 -13.95 14.13 7.49
N VAL A 355 -14.46 13.57 8.59
CA VAL A 355 -13.61 12.92 9.58
C VAL A 355 -14.02 11.48 9.80
N VAL A 356 -13.07 10.58 9.63
CA VAL A 356 -13.31 9.14 9.68
C VAL A 356 -12.52 8.55 10.85
N ASN A 357 -13.21 7.86 11.77
CA ASN A 357 -12.51 7.08 12.79
C ASN A 357 -12.12 5.72 12.24
N PHE A 358 -10.86 5.57 11.81
CA PHE A 358 -10.39 4.39 11.10
C PHE A 358 -10.53 3.08 11.90
N VAL A 359 -10.20 3.11 13.19
CA VAL A 359 -10.19 1.91 14.05
C VAL A 359 -11.60 1.33 14.22
N ASP A 360 -12.60 2.19 14.41
CA ASP A 360 -14.00 1.77 14.54
C ASP A 360 -14.57 1.20 13.22
N GLN A 361 -14.01 1.59 12.06
CA GLN A 361 -14.43 1.08 10.75
C GLN A 361 -13.91 -0.34 10.50
N LEU A 362 -12.68 -0.64 10.94
CA LEU A 362 -12.11 -1.99 10.84
C LEU A 362 -12.75 -2.95 11.85
N ALA A 363 -13.07 -2.46 13.05
CA ALA A 363 -13.54 -3.26 14.18
C ALA A 363 -15.07 -3.48 14.21
N HIS A 364 -15.75 -3.56 13.06
CA HIS A 364 -17.22 -3.65 12.95
C HIS A 364 -17.89 -4.41 14.13
N LYS A 365 -18.53 -3.62 15.01
CA LYS A 365 -19.11 -3.96 16.33
C LYS A 365 -18.10 -4.24 17.47
N GLN A 366 -18.24 -3.43 18.53
CA GLN A 366 -17.63 -3.51 19.86
C GLN A 366 -17.86 -4.82 20.66
N SER A 367 -18.00 -5.98 20.03
CA SER A 367 -18.12 -7.26 20.74
C SER A 367 -17.40 -8.45 20.11
N GLU A 368 -16.85 -8.36 18.89
CA GLU A 368 -16.16 -9.50 18.28
C GLU A 368 -15.01 -9.03 17.38
N SER A 369 -13.78 -9.00 17.92
CA SER A 369 -12.61 -9.36 17.10
C SER A 369 -11.41 -9.64 18.01
N SER A 370 -11.42 -10.81 18.66
CA SER A 370 -10.17 -11.40 19.15
C SER A 370 -9.14 -11.50 18.03
N VAL A 371 -9.58 -11.67 16.78
CA VAL A 371 -8.75 -11.77 15.57
C VAL A 371 -8.02 -10.48 15.23
N LEU A 372 -8.67 -9.30 15.22
CA LEU A 372 -7.98 -8.03 14.99
C LEU A 372 -7.01 -7.73 16.13
N LYS A 373 -7.35 -8.07 17.38
CA LYS A 373 -6.43 -7.95 18.53
C LYS A 373 -5.25 -8.93 18.45
N GLU A 374 -5.44 -10.13 17.88
CA GLU A 374 -4.37 -11.10 17.60
C GLU A 374 -3.50 -10.64 16.43
N MET A 375 -4.09 -10.04 15.39
CA MET A 375 -3.38 -9.45 14.24
C MET A 375 -2.61 -8.19 14.58
N VAL A 376 -2.98 -7.47 15.64
CA VAL A 376 -2.21 -6.31 16.15
C VAL A 376 -0.80 -6.72 16.60
N GLY A 377 -0.55 -8.01 16.86
CA GLY A 377 0.80 -8.53 17.13
C GLY A 377 1.71 -8.62 15.90
N ASP A 378 1.15 -8.57 14.68
CA ASP A 378 1.86 -8.63 13.41
C ASP A 378 1.50 -7.36 12.59
N GLU A 379 2.35 -6.35 12.65
CA GLU A 379 2.11 -5.05 11.98
C GLU A 379 1.87 -5.22 10.47
N SER A 380 2.54 -6.18 9.84
CA SER A 380 2.44 -6.50 8.42
C SER A 380 1.06 -7.09 8.09
N ALA A 381 0.56 -8.01 8.92
CA ALA A 381 -0.78 -8.56 8.77
C ALA A 381 -1.85 -7.47 8.93
N PHE A 382 -1.64 -6.53 9.85
CA PHE A 382 -2.54 -5.40 10.02
C PHE A 382 -2.55 -4.49 8.78
N CYS A 383 -1.39 -4.09 8.24
CA CYS A 383 -1.31 -3.30 7.00
C CYS A 383 -1.99 -3.98 5.81
N ARG A 384 -1.84 -5.29 5.63
CA ARG A 384 -2.58 -6.04 4.58
C ARG A 384 -4.09 -5.98 4.78
N ALA A 385 -4.56 -6.10 6.02
CA ALA A 385 -5.99 -5.97 6.32
C ALA A 385 -6.52 -4.56 6.01
N VAL A 386 -5.73 -3.52 6.30
CA VAL A 386 -6.06 -2.13 5.96
C VAL A 386 -6.23 -1.95 4.46
N VAL A 387 -5.27 -2.41 3.66
CA VAL A 387 -5.34 -2.30 2.19
C VAL A 387 -6.55 -3.04 1.64
N SER A 388 -6.80 -4.26 2.14
CA SER A 388 -7.96 -5.05 1.73
C SER A 388 -9.28 -4.34 2.06
N TRP A 389 -9.41 -3.78 3.28
CA TRP A 389 -10.55 -2.97 3.66
C TRP A 389 -10.70 -1.75 2.74
N PHE A 390 -9.63 -0.99 2.53
CA PHE A 390 -9.66 0.25 1.76
C PHE A 390 -10.12 0.01 0.32
N ASN A 391 -9.60 -1.03 -0.34
CA ASN A 391 -9.96 -1.42 -1.70
C ASN A 391 -11.46 -1.78 -1.86
N ASN A 392 -12.11 -2.18 -0.77
CA ASN A 392 -13.54 -2.53 -0.75
C ASN A 392 -14.38 -1.53 0.06
N SER A 393 -13.80 -0.38 0.43
CA SER A 393 -14.44 0.56 1.35
C SER A 393 -15.35 1.55 0.64
N TRP A 394 -16.40 1.99 1.34
CA TRP A 394 -17.22 3.13 0.93
C TRP A 394 -16.38 4.41 0.78
N LEU A 395 -15.24 4.51 1.48
CA LEU A 395 -14.36 5.67 1.44
C LEU A 395 -13.68 5.80 0.08
N LEU A 396 -13.13 4.70 -0.44
CA LEU A 396 -12.50 4.70 -1.76
C LEU A 396 -13.53 5.04 -2.85
N ASP A 397 -14.76 4.51 -2.76
CA ASP A 397 -15.84 4.88 -3.69
C ASP A 397 -16.14 6.38 -3.68
N ILE A 398 -16.19 6.99 -2.50
CA ILE A 398 -16.41 8.44 -2.34
C ILE A 398 -15.24 9.22 -2.95
N LEU A 399 -14.00 8.82 -2.66
CA LEU A 399 -12.83 9.49 -3.21
C LEU A 399 -12.87 9.46 -4.74
N LYS A 400 -13.12 8.29 -5.35
CA LYS A 400 -13.26 8.15 -6.81
C LYS A 400 -14.34 9.08 -7.36
N TYR A 401 -15.52 9.08 -6.76
CA TYR A 401 -16.61 9.96 -7.18
C TYR A 401 -16.20 11.44 -7.15
N LEU A 402 -15.52 11.88 -6.08
CA LEU A 402 -15.05 13.25 -5.95
C LEU A 402 -13.96 13.59 -6.98
N GLY A 403 -13.02 12.69 -7.23
CA GLY A 403 -11.98 12.88 -8.26
C GLY A 403 -12.52 12.94 -9.69
N GLU A 404 -13.63 12.27 -9.97
CA GLU A 404 -14.28 12.30 -11.28
C GLU A 404 -15.20 13.52 -11.49
N ASN A 405 -15.70 14.14 -10.41
CA ASN A 405 -16.79 15.14 -10.46
C ASN A 405 -16.45 16.49 -9.79
N GLY A 406 -15.20 16.71 -9.38
CA GLY A 406 -14.75 17.85 -8.58
C GLY A 406 -13.54 18.53 -9.19
#